data_AF-A0A0L8H778-F1
#
_entry.id   AF-A0A0L8H778-F1
#
_cell.length_a   1.000
_cell.length_b   1.000
_cell.length_c   1.000
_cell.angle_alpha   90.00
_cell.angle_beta   90.00
_cell.angle_gamma   90.00
#
_symmetry.space_group_name_H-M   'P 1'
#
loop_
_entity.id
_entity.type
_entity.pdbx_description
1 polymer ?
#
loop_
_entity_poly.entity_id
_entity_poly.type
_entity_poly.pdbx_seq_one_letter_code
_entity_poly.pdbx_strand_id
1 'polypeptide(L)'
;MKFSFMIVFVTLLSSSCFAQQNTVTAFEEHSTVENATEKSCPFLPNPHNIYSYIEMTVDRNYTRNCAPGTIYSKDHCLCITDTNATRRHEDQRRCNPSLLLNFENDLFDKSSNNLPLYSAKVTLSNNGTALFSPNSRMTIWRFSNVAFRQGLYITLSILSTAQTSDRQIIFTNDGSSNLDGPSISAAIEGEKYVFQLVTSARQETITIDKEPGFNNVTLMYNSREFRVSCNNATVSRKLTGVIHKKITALTIGGFNGKSFTGELGDFELFTCIPENAQ
;
A
#
# COMPACT_ATOMS: atom_id res chain seq x y z
N MET A 1 8.67 62.10 9.77
CA MET A 1 9.07 61.54 8.46
C MET A 1 7.89 60.75 7.91
N LYS A 2 7.42 61.14 6.72
CA LYS A 2 6.28 60.56 6.00
C LYS A 2 6.72 59.27 5.32
N PHE A 3 5.92 58.20 5.38
CA PHE A 3 5.96 57.15 4.36
C PHE A 3 4.54 56.76 3.94
N SER A 4 4.36 56.80 2.62
CA SER A 4 3.11 56.70 1.87
C SER A 4 2.52 55.30 1.87
N PHE A 5 1.19 55.26 1.94
CA PHE A 5 0.36 54.17 1.46
C PHE A 5 0.47 54.05 -0.07
N MET A 6 0.62 52.83 -0.58
CA MET A 6 0.47 52.53 -2.01
C MET A 6 -0.70 51.56 -2.15
N ILE A 7 -1.81 52.09 -2.67
CA ILE A 7 -3.03 51.38 -3.03
C ILE A 7 -2.84 50.83 -4.44
N VAL A 8 -2.96 49.52 -4.63
CA VAL A 8 -2.98 48.89 -5.95
C VAL A 8 -4.44 48.61 -6.34
N PHE A 9 -4.89 49.32 -7.37
CA PHE A 9 -6.13 49.05 -8.10
C PHE A 9 -5.96 47.79 -8.95
N VAL A 10 -6.85 46.81 -8.80
CA VAL A 10 -7.03 45.72 -9.77
C VAL A 10 -8.34 45.96 -10.51
N THR A 11 -8.22 46.35 -11.77
CA THR A 11 -9.30 46.55 -12.74
C THR A 11 -9.92 45.22 -13.15
N LEU A 12 -11.25 45.16 -13.04
CA LEU A 12 -12.13 44.15 -13.63
C LEU A 12 -12.13 44.29 -15.16
N LEU A 13 -11.82 43.21 -15.87
CA LEU A 13 -12.10 43.06 -17.30
C LEU A 13 -13.18 41.99 -17.47
N SER A 14 -14.37 42.46 -17.82
CA SER A 14 -15.49 41.67 -18.33
C SER A 14 -15.20 41.25 -19.77
N SER A 15 -15.22 39.95 -20.05
CA SER A 15 -15.23 39.42 -21.42
C SER A 15 -16.53 38.67 -21.70
N SER A 16 -17.09 39.06 -22.82
CA SER A 16 -18.39 38.74 -23.42
C SER A 16 -18.53 37.26 -23.81
N CYS A 17 -19.70 36.69 -23.49
CA CYS A 17 -20.18 35.44 -24.07
C CYS A 17 -20.56 35.65 -25.55
N PHE A 18 -19.86 34.96 -26.45
CA PHE A 18 -20.31 34.75 -27.83
C PHE A 18 -21.05 33.43 -27.91
N ALA A 19 -22.33 33.48 -28.29
CA ALA A 19 -23.12 32.30 -28.61
C ALA A 19 -22.81 31.86 -30.05
N GLN A 20 -22.20 30.68 -30.21
CA GLN A 20 -22.13 29.98 -31.49
C GLN A 20 -23.25 28.94 -31.56
N GLN A 21 -24.18 29.15 -32.49
CA GLN A 21 -25.16 28.16 -32.91
C GLN A 21 -24.45 27.12 -33.78
N ASN A 22 -24.29 25.89 -33.28
CA ASN A 22 -23.86 24.76 -34.10
C ASN A 22 -25.08 24.05 -34.67
N THR A 23 -25.17 24.09 -36.00
CA THR A 23 -26.03 23.27 -36.85
C THR A 23 -25.68 21.78 -36.69
N VAL A 24 -26.67 20.97 -36.32
CA VAL A 24 -26.56 19.51 -36.27
C VAL A 24 -26.82 18.96 -37.68
N THR A 25 -25.75 18.61 -38.38
CA THR A 25 -25.82 17.76 -39.58
C THR A 25 -25.88 16.30 -39.14
N ALA A 26 -27.00 15.64 -39.41
CA ALA A 26 -27.16 14.21 -39.23
C ALA A 26 -26.21 13.47 -40.19
N PHE A 27 -25.24 12.75 -39.62
CA PHE A 27 -24.46 11.75 -40.34
C PHE A 27 -25.15 10.39 -40.15
N GLU A 28 -25.63 9.81 -41.25
CA GLU A 28 -26.01 8.39 -41.31
C GLU A 28 -24.73 7.55 -41.18
N GLU A 29 -24.57 6.89 -40.03
CA GLU A 29 -23.52 5.91 -39.81
C GLU A 29 -23.93 4.57 -40.43
N HIS A 30 -23.38 4.29 -41.61
CA HIS A 30 -23.35 2.95 -42.17
C HIS A 30 -22.49 2.04 -41.27
N SER A 31 -23.14 1.23 -40.44
CA SER A 31 -22.51 0.18 -39.63
C SER A 31 -21.90 -0.88 -40.56
N THR A 32 -20.59 -0.80 -40.76
CA THR A 32 -19.78 -1.93 -41.21
C THR A 32 -19.42 -2.75 -39.99
N VAL A 33 -19.86 -4.02 -39.98
CA VAL A 33 -19.47 -5.04 -39.01
C VAL A 33 -17.97 -5.28 -39.14
N GLU A 34 -17.17 -4.53 -38.37
CA GLU A 34 -15.78 -4.87 -38.12
C GLU A 34 -15.75 -6.14 -37.27
N ASN A 35 -15.23 -7.22 -37.86
CA ASN A 35 -14.85 -8.43 -37.15
C ASN A 35 -13.94 -8.01 -35.98
N ALA A 36 -14.48 -8.05 -34.76
CA ALA A 36 -13.75 -7.79 -33.54
C ALA A 36 -12.55 -8.76 -33.49
N THR A 37 -11.36 -8.23 -33.76
CA THR A 37 -10.11 -8.94 -33.54
C THR A 37 -10.10 -9.34 -32.08
N GLU A 38 -10.13 -10.66 -31.83
CA GLU A 38 -10.13 -11.24 -30.49
C GLU A 38 -8.98 -10.59 -29.71
N LYS A 39 -9.33 -9.78 -28.71
CA LYS A 39 -8.37 -8.98 -27.94
C LYS A 39 -7.46 -9.95 -27.20
N SER A 40 -6.29 -10.22 -27.78
CA SER A 40 -5.32 -11.14 -27.22
C SER A 40 -4.81 -10.59 -25.88
N CYS A 41 -5.15 -11.26 -24.79
CA CYS A 41 -4.68 -10.90 -23.47
C CYS A 41 -3.21 -11.29 -23.32
N PRO A 42 -2.36 -10.43 -22.72
CA PRO A 42 -0.97 -10.78 -22.42
C PRO A 42 -0.84 -11.85 -21.32
N PHE A 43 -1.94 -12.15 -20.62
CA PHE A 43 -2.00 -13.11 -19.51
C PHE A 43 -3.03 -14.19 -19.81
N LEU A 44 -2.80 -15.40 -19.27
CA LEU A 44 -3.72 -16.51 -19.38
C LEU A 44 -4.43 -16.76 -18.04
N PRO A 45 -5.69 -17.22 -18.04
CA PRO A 45 -6.34 -17.67 -16.81
C PRO A 45 -5.61 -18.88 -16.24
N ASN A 46 -5.42 -18.93 -14.92
CA ASN A 46 -4.91 -20.14 -14.27
C ASN A 46 -6.05 -21.19 -14.18
N PRO A 47 -5.92 -22.37 -14.81
CA PRO A 47 -6.99 -23.37 -14.85
C PRO A 47 -7.33 -23.98 -13.47
N HIS A 48 -6.42 -23.85 -12.50
CA HIS A 48 -6.61 -24.44 -11.17
C HIS A 48 -7.06 -23.42 -10.12
N ASN A 49 -6.92 -22.12 -10.38
CA ASN A 49 -7.21 -21.08 -9.40
C ASN A 49 -7.60 -19.75 -10.06
N ILE A 50 -8.90 -19.44 -10.07
CA ILE A 50 -9.46 -18.20 -10.63
C ILE A 50 -8.96 -16.91 -9.95
N TYR A 51 -8.35 -17.01 -8.77
CA TYR A 51 -7.72 -15.90 -8.06
C TYR A 51 -6.27 -15.67 -8.50
N SER A 52 -5.85 -16.29 -9.59
CA SER A 52 -4.51 -16.13 -10.16
C SER A 52 -4.55 -16.19 -11.68
N TYR A 53 -3.49 -15.67 -12.31
CA TYR A 53 -3.28 -15.67 -13.75
C TYR A 53 -1.84 -16.08 -14.07
N ILE A 54 -1.62 -16.48 -15.32
CA ILE A 54 -0.31 -16.87 -15.83
C ILE A 54 0.22 -15.70 -16.66
N GLU A 55 1.34 -15.14 -16.21
CA GLU A 55 2.14 -14.19 -16.97
C GLU A 55 3.18 -14.96 -17.78
N MET A 56 3.06 -14.88 -19.11
CA MET A 56 4.02 -15.47 -20.04
C MET A 56 5.15 -14.47 -20.30
N THR A 57 6.37 -14.78 -19.87
CA THR A 57 7.56 -14.03 -20.29
C THR A 57 8.35 -14.85 -21.30
N VAL A 58 9.38 -14.25 -21.91
CA VAL A 58 10.26 -14.93 -22.89
C VAL A 58 10.86 -16.22 -22.31
N ASP A 59 11.17 -16.22 -21.02
CA ASP A 59 11.95 -17.29 -20.39
C ASP A 59 11.11 -18.29 -19.59
N ARG A 60 9.94 -17.89 -19.06
CA ARG A 60 9.12 -18.75 -18.19
C ARG A 60 7.70 -18.22 -17.97
N ASN A 61 6.82 -19.13 -17.56
CA ASN A 61 5.48 -18.80 -17.10
C ASN A 61 5.48 -18.54 -15.59
N TYR A 62 4.98 -17.39 -15.18
CA TYR A 62 4.81 -17.03 -13.78
C TYR A 62 3.34 -17.11 -13.40
N THR A 63 3.01 -17.85 -12.34
CA THR A 63 1.69 -17.71 -11.71
C THR A 63 1.70 -16.47 -10.84
N ARG A 64 0.76 -15.56 -11.08
CA ARG A 64 0.56 -14.31 -10.34
C ARG A 64 -0.79 -14.34 -9.66
N ASN A 65 -0.82 -14.04 -8.37
CA ASN A 65 -2.08 -13.93 -7.63
C ASN A 65 -2.75 -12.58 -7.90
N CYS A 66 -4.05 -12.60 -8.19
CA CYS A 66 -4.89 -11.41 -8.21
C CYS A 66 -4.99 -10.78 -6.82
N ALA A 67 -5.29 -9.47 -6.76
CA ALA A 67 -5.52 -8.76 -5.50
C ALA A 67 -6.55 -9.46 -4.60
N PRO A 68 -6.42 -9.38 -3.26
CA PRO A 68 -7.41 -10.00 -2.38
C PRO A 68 -8.81 -9.48 -2.71
N GLY A 69 -9.75 -10.39 -2.95
CA GLY A 69 -11.12 -10.08 -3.39
C GLY A 69 -11.28 -9.78 -4.89
N THR A 70 -10.28 -10.12 -5.72
CA THR A 70 -10.38 -10.02 -7.19
C THR A 70 -10.06 -11.36 -7.86
N ILE A 71 -10.67 -11.61 -9.02
CA ILE A 71 -10.45 -12.78 -9.88
C ILE A 71 -9.94 -12.34 -11.24
N TYR A 72 -9.16 -13.17 -11.91
CA TYR A 72 -8.71 -12.86 -13.26
C TYR A 72 -9.87 -13.01 -14.25
N SER A 73 -10.18 -11.95 -15.00
CA SER A 73 -11.13 -12.00 -16.10
C SER A 73 -10.39 -11.99 -17.43
N LYS A 74 -10.63 -13.03 -18.25
CA LYS A 74 -10.14 -13.10 -19.63
C LYS A 74 -10.77 -11.98 -20.47
N ASP A 75 -12.06 -11.67 -20.27
CA ASP A 75 -12.77 -10.65 -21.05
C ASP A 75 -12.19 -9.24 -20.83
N HIS A 76 -11.72 -8.96 -19.62
CA HIS A 76 -11.09 -7.69 -19.28
C HIS A 76 -9.55 -7.71 -19.35
N CYS A 77 -8.95 -8.88 -19.57
CA CYS A 77 -7.50 -9.13 -19.48
C CYS A 77 -6.84 -8.67 -18.17
N LEU A 78 -7.58 -8.62 -17.07
CA LEU A 78 -7.11 -8.09 -15.78
C LEU A 78 -7.88 -8.69 -14.60
N CYS A 79 -7.36 -8.48 -13.39
CA CYS A 79 -8.05 -8.89 -12.17
C CYS A 79 -9.21 -7.94 -11.84
N ILE A 80 -10.45 -8.43 -11.92
CA ILE A 80 -11.67 -7.70 -11.60
C ILE A 80 -12.20 -8.07 -10.22
N THR A 81 -13.03 -7.20 -9.63
CA THR A 81 -13.69 -7.52 -8.36
C THR A 81 -14.54 -8.77 -8.49
N ASP A 82 -14.35 -9.74 -7.59
CA ASP A 82 -15.19 -10.94 -7.53
C ASP A 82 -16.56 -10.57 -6.96
N THR A 83 -17.55 -10.39 -7.84
CA THR A 83 -18.93 -10.04 -7.45
C THR A 83 -19.66 -11.19 -6.75
N ASN A 84 -19.16 -12.43 -6.91
CA ASN A 84 -19.69 -13.64 -6.26
C ASN A 84 -18.96 -13.99 -4.95
N ALA A 85 -17.95 -13.21 -4.56
CA ALA A 85 -17.21 -13.37 -3.30
C ALA A 85 -18.11 -13.27 -2.06
N THR A 86 -19.33 -12.76 -2.19
CA THR A 86 -20.32 -12.64 -1.10
C THR A 86 -20.77 -13.98 -0.50
N ARG A 87 -20.42 -15.14 -1.08
CA ARG A 87 -20.89 -16.46 -0.60
C ARG A 87 -19.82 -17.47 -0.19
N ARG A 88 -18.52 -17.17 -0.29
CA ARG A 88 -17.45 -18.16 -0.04
C ARG A 88 -16.29 -17.69 0.85
N HIS A 89 -16.41 -16.52 1.48
CA HIS A 89 -15.38 -16.01 2.39
C HIS A 89 -15.56 -16.44 3.85
N GLU A 90 -16.60 -17.23 4.16
CA GLU A 90 -16.96 -17.59 5.54
C GLU A 90 -16.56 -19.02 5.95
N ASP A 91 -16.25 -19.90 4.99
CA ASP A 91 -15.67 -21.21 5.31
C ASP A 91 -14.15 -21.10 5.53
N GLN A 92 -13.78 -20.75 6.76
CA GLN A 92 -12.57 -21.21 7.46
C GLN A 92 -11.20 -21.11 6.74
N ARG A 93 -10.97 -20.07 5.93
CA ARG A 93 -9.57 -19.72 5.59
C ARG A 93 -8.94 -19.04 6.80
N ARG A 94 -8.19 -19.81 7.59
CA ARG A 94 -7.27 -19.28 8.61
C ARG A 94 -6.57 -18.05 8.03
N CYS A 95 -6.63 -16.93 8.76
CA CYS A 95 -6.03 -15.69 8.32
C CYS A 95 -4.50 -15.86 8.27
N ASN A 96 -3.99 -16.11 7.07
CA ASN A 96 -2.57 -16.34 6.81
C ASN A 96 -1.87 -15.03 6.41
N PRO A 97 -0.55 -14.92 6.65
CA PRO A 97 0.21 -13.73 6.25
C PRO A 97 0.14 -13.54 4.74
N SER A 98 -0.19 -12.32 4.32
CA SER A 98 -0.13 -11.89 2.93
C SER A 98 1.30 -11.59 2.48
N LEU A 99 2.19 -11.27 3.42
CA LEU A 99 3.64 -11.12 3.26
C LEU A 99 4.29 -11.61 4.56
N LEU A 100 5.36 -12.38 4.45
CA LEU A 100 6.16 -12.85 5.58
C LEU A 100 7.65 -12.73 5.21
N LEU A 101 8.39 -11.87 5.92
CA LEU A 101 9.82 -11.68 5.75
C LEU A 101 10.51 -11.94 7.10
N ASN A 102 11.07 -13.14 7.25
CA ASN A 102 11.76 -13.54 8.49
C ASN A 102 13.27 -13.23 8.48
N PHE A 103 13.84 -12.88 7.32
CA PHE A 103 15.24 -12.46 7.15
C PHE A 103 16.33 -13.43 7.64
N GLU A 104 16.00 -14.69 7.94
CA GLU A 104 16.97 -15.65 8.47
C GLU A 104 18.08 -15.99 7.47
N ASN A 105 17.71 -16.19 6.20
CA ASN A 105 18.62 -16.72 5.17
C ASN A 105 18.61 -15.92 3.86
N ASP A 106 17.54 -15.17 3.60
CA ASP A 106 17.37 -14.37 2.39
C ASP A 106 16.37 -13.22 2.65
N LEU A 107 16.16 -12.39 1.63
CA LEU A 107 15.21 -11.28 1.67
C LEU A 107 13.88 -11.64 0.98
N PHE A 108 13.59 -12.92 0.73
CA PHE A 108 12.41 -13.33 -0.05
C PHE A 108 11.17 -13.52 0.84
N ASP A 109 10.00 -13.33 0.24
CA ASP A 109 8.72 -13.64 0.90
C ASP A 109 8.61 -15.15 1.20
N LYS A 110 8.38 -15.47 2.46
CA LYS A 110 8.14 -16.84 2.97
C LYS A 110 6.67 -17.15 3.13
N SER A 111 5.77 -16.22 2.81
CA SER A 111 4.34 -16.49 2.81
C SER A 111 4.00 -17.48 1.69
N SER A 112 2.80 -18.08 1.75
CA SER A 112 2.30 -18.94 0.68
C SER A 112 2.07 -18.19 -0.65
N ASN A 113 2.25 -16.86 -0.67
CA ASN A 113 2.02 -16.02 -1.85
C ASN A 113 3.25 -15.88 -2.74
N ASN A 114 4.45 -16.19 -2.25
CA ASN A 114 5.73 -16.11 -2.96
C ASN A 114 5.88 -14.79 -3.73
N LEU A 115 5.73 -13.67 -3.02
CA LEU A 115 5.66 -12.36 -3.63
C LEU A 115 7.01 -11.91 -4.21
N PRO A 116 7.04 -11.40 -5.46
CA PRO A 116 8.22 -10.72 -5.95
C PRO A 116 8.40 -9.41 -5.18
N LEU A 117 9.62 -9.15 -4.76
CA LEU A 117 10.01 -7.89 -4.14
C LEU A 117 11.35 -7.43 -4.72
N TYR A 118 11.58 -6.13 -4.61
CA TYR A 118 12.85 -5.51 -4.95
C TYR A 118 13.50 -4.98 -3.70
N SER A 119 14.77 -5.28 -3.50
CA SER A 119 15.58 -4.70 -2.44
C SER A 119 16.70 -3.84 -3.04
N ALA A 120 16.94 -2.68 -2.44
CA ALA A 120 18.06 -1.82 -2.75
C ALA A 120 18.83 -1.56 -1.46
N LYS A 121 20.11 -1.94 -1.45
CA LYS A 121 21.03 -1.73 -0.30
C LYS A 121 20.54 -2.30 1.03
N VAL A 122 19.66 -3.30 1.01
CA VAL A 122 19.28 -4.05 2.21
C VAL A 122 20.17 -5.28 2.27
N THR A 123 20.79 -5.51 3.40
CA THR A 123 21.66 -6.68 3.63
C THR A 123 21.13 -7.49 4.81
N LEU A 124 21.51 -8.76 4.91
CA LEU A 124 21.22 -9.55 6.09
C LEU A 124 22.28 -9.30 7.16
N SER A 125 21.87 -9.25 8.42
CA SER A 125 22.77 -9.35 9.56
C SER A 125 23.14 -10.81 9.82
N ASN A 126 24.17 -11.02 10.63
CA ASN A 126 24.54 -12.36 11.10
C ASN A 126 23.50 -12.98 12.06
N ASN A 127 22.55 -12.19 12.55
CA ASN A 127 21.54 -12.60 13.53
C ASN A 127 20.16 -12.87 12.89
N GLY A 128 20.08 -12.91 11.56
CA GLY A 128 18.81 -13.16 10.85
C GLY A 128 17.87 -11.96 10.81
N THR A 129 18.41 -10.74 10.69
CA THR A 129 17.63 -9.50 10.54
C THR A 129 18.01 -8.78 9.23
N ALA A 130 17.13 -7.94 8.73
CA ALA A 130 17.43 -7.06 7.60
C ALA A 130 18.04 -5.74 8.09
N LEU A 131 19.26 -5.45 7.64
CA LEU A 131 20.00 -4.21 7.88
C LEU A 131 19.60 -3.15 6.84
N PHE A 132 19.11 -2.03 7.34
CA PHE A 132 18.78 -0.83 6.58
C PHE A 132 19.79 0.27 6.87
N SER A 133 20.39 0.79 5.81
CA SER A 133 21.30 1.93 5.79
C SER A 133 20.63 3.13 5.10
N PRO A 134 21.25 4.31 5.09
CA PRO A 134 20.72 5.43 4.33
C PRO A 134 20.47 5.08 2.86
N ASN A 135 19.27 5.35 2.37
CA ASN A 135 18.75 4.98 1.04
C ASN A 135 18.49 3.48 0.81
N SER A 136 18.54 2.65 1.85
CA SER A 136 18.05 1.27 1.76
C SER A 136 16.53 1.24 1.65
N ARG A 137 16.00 0.34 0.84
CA ARG A 137 14.56 0.12 0.74
C ARG A 137 14.21 -1.26 0.20
N MET A 138 13.04 -1.75 0.55
CA MET A 138 12.37 -2.86 -0.12
C MET A 138 11.04 -2.38 -0.70
N THR A 139 10.70 -2.80 -1.91
CA THR A 139 9.45 -2.46 -2.60
C THR A 139 8.66 -3.73 -2.88
N ILE A 140 7.40 -3.76 -2.47
CA ILE A 140 6.48 -4.87 -2.66
C ILE A 140 5.28 -4.40 -3.48
N TRP A 141 5.40 -4.51 -4.81
CA TRP A 141 4.39 -4.06 -5.77
C TRP A 141 3.04 -4.75 -5.64
N ARG A 142 3.00 -5.94 -5.03
CA ARG A 142 1.76 -6.67 -4.79
C ARG A 142 0.71 -5.84 -4.04
N PHE A 143 1.16 -4.89 -3.22
CA PHE A 143 0.32 -4.02 -2.40
C PHE A 143 -0.08 -2.70 -3.09
N SER A 144 0.34 -2.48 -4.34
CA SER A 144 -0.22 -1.43 -5.20
C SER A 144 -1.68 -1.73 -5.51
N ASN A 145 -2.54 -0.71 -5.40
CA ASN A 145 -3.98 -0.79 -5.63
C ASN A 145 -4.71 -1.85 -4.78
N VAL A 146 -4.13 -2.29 -3.66
CA VAL A 146 -4.78 -3.27 -2.79
C VAL A 146 -5.83 -2.58 -1.93
N ALA A 147 -7.02 -3.19 -1.88
CA ALA A 147 -8.05 -2.85 -0.92
C ALA A 147 -7.84 -3.69 0.35
N PHE A 148 -7.19 -3.10 1.37
CA PHE A 148 -7.11 -3.71 2.71
C PHE A 148 -8.48 -3.80 3.40
N ARG A 149 -9.51 -3.15 2.83
CA ARG A 149 -10.90 -3.16 3.31
C ARG A 149 -10.97 -2.71 4.77
N GLN A 150 -11.33 -3.63 5.66
CA GLN A 150 -11.69 -3.42 7.05
C GLN A 150 -10.78 -4.19 8.02
N GLY A 151 -9.73 -4.84 7.50
CA GLY A 151 -8.80 -5.65 8.28
C GLY A 151 -7.35 -5.40 7.85
N LEU A 152 -6.52 -5.00 8.79
CA LEU A 152 -5.07 -4.91 8.60
C LEU A 152 -4.39 -5.32 9.89
N TYR A 153 -3.43 -6.23 9.78
CA TYR A 153 -2.56 -6.59 10.89
C TYR A 153 -1.11 -6.62 10.38
N ILE A 154 -0.23 -5.89 11.04
CA ILE A 154 1.20 -5.86 10.72
C ILE A 154 1.96 -6.10 12.02
N THR A 155 2.93 -7.01 12.00
CA THR A 155 3.86 -7.22 13.11
C THR A 155 5.29 -7.17 12.59
N LEU A 156 6.20 -6.62 13.39
CA LEU A 156 7.61 -6.51 13.09
C LEU A 156 8.45 -6.25 14.34
N SER A 157 9.70 -6.69 14.31
CA SER A 157 10.72 -6.38 15.32
C SER A 157 11.62 -5.29 14.78
N ILE A 158 11.86 -4.22 15.55
CA ILE A 158 12.59 -3.03 15.08
C ILE A 158 13.72 -2.67 16.04
N LEU A 159 14.94 -2.53 15.53
CA LEU A 159 16.06 -1.90 16.22
C LEU A 159 16.47 -0.63 15.46
N SER A 160 16.20 0.54 16.02
CA SER A 160 16.67 1.80 15.43
C SER A 160 18.08 2.10 15.91
N THR A 161 19.01 2.34 14.98
CA THR A 161 20.38 2.74 15.31
C THR A 161 20.64 4.23 15.05
N ALA A 162 19.67 4.93 14.46
CA ALA A 162 19.77 6.34 14.20
C ALA A 162 19.65 7.17 15.48
N GLN A 163 20.59 8.07 15.70
CA GLN A 163 20.56 9.09 16.76
C GLN A 163 19.98 10.42 16.26
N THR A 164 19.31 10.43 15.11
CA THR A 164 18.78 11.64 14.49
C THR A 164 17.39 11.96 15.01
N SER A 165 17.10 13.23 15.27
CA SER A 165 15.72 13.71 15.47
C SER A 165 14.89 13.72 14.18
N ASP A 166 15.54 13.57 13.03
CA ASP A 166 14.87 13.54 11.73
C ASP A 166 13.93 12.35 11.60
N ARG A 167 12.78 12.59 10.96
CA ARG A 167 11.77 11.56 10.69
C ARG A 167 12.32 10.51 9.73
N GLN A 168 12.25 9.25 10.13
CA GLN A 168 12.65 8.09 9.31
C GLN A 168 11.45 7.19 9.01
N ILE A 169 11.26 6.80 7.75
CA ILE A 169 10.13 5.94 7.36
C ILE A 169 10.52 4.46 7.49
N ILE A 170 9.80 3.73 8.36
CA ILE A 170 9.94 2.28 8.51
C ILE A 170 9.20 1.59 7.37
N PHE A 171 7.91 1.89 7.19
CA PHE A 171 7.15 1.45 6.03
C PHE A 171 6.11 2.48 5.64
N THR A 172 5.74 2.49 4.35
CA THR A 172 4.73 3.39 3.81
C THR A 172 4.17 2.86 2.50
N ASN A 173 2.93 3.23 2.17
CA ASN A 173 2.39 3.10 0.83
C ASN A 173 2.21 4.47 0.14
N ASP A 174 3.09 5.43 0.41
CA ASP A 174 3.15 6.72 -0.30
C ASP A 174 3.84 6.57 -1.67
N GLY A 175 3.54 7.48 -2.62
CA GLY A 175 4.05 7.52 -3.99
C GLY A 175 4.65 8.82 -4.50
N SER A 176 4.86 9.82 -3.62
CA SER A 176 5.74 10.95 -3.91
C SER A 176 5.48 11.72 -5.20
N SER A 177 4.22 11.99 -5.52
CA SER A 177 3.88 12.96 -6.57
C SER A 177 2.67 13.80 -6.14
N ASN A 178 2.79 14.58 -5.07
CA ASN A 178 1.78 15.57 -4.63
C ASN A 178 0.36 15.03 -4.36
N LEU A 179 0.18 13.71 -4.26
CA LEU A 179 -1.12 13.04 -4.11
C LEU A 179 -1.28 12.52 -2.68
N ASP A 180 -2.27 13.06 -1.95
CA ASP A 180 -2.99 12.52 -0.77
C ASP A 180 -2.24 11.76 0.36
N GLY A 181 -0.90 11.80 0.41
CA GLY A 181 -0.07 11.11 1.40
C GLY A 181 -0.25 9.57 1.43
N PRO A 182 0.29 8.88 2.44
CA PRO A 182 0.07 7.45 2.63
C PRO A 182 -1.32 7.16 3.21
N SER A 183 -1.84 5.97 2.94
CA SER A 183 -2.95 5.43 3.73
C SER A 183 -2.49 4.66 4.95
N ILE A 184 -1.30 4.08 4.89
CA ILE A 184 -0.69 3.29 5.96
C ILE A 184 0.77 3.73 6.02
N SER A 185 1.24 4.16 7.19
CA SER A 185 2.67 4.39 7.39
C SER A 185 3.09 4.18 8.84
N ALA A 186 4.36 3.83 9.00
CA ALA A 186 5.07 3.83 10.28
C ALA A 186 6.40 4.57 10.12
N ALA A 187 6.74 5.39 11.10
CA ALA A 187 7.94 6.20 11.12
C ALA A 187 8.55 6.27 12.52
N ILE A 188 9.81 6.71 12.59
CA ILE A 188 10.51 7.07 13.82
C ILE A 188 10.68 8.59 13.82
N GLU A 189 10.34 9.23 14.93
CA GLU A 189 10.56 10.66 15.18
C GLU A 189 11.18 10.83 16.58
N GLY A 190 12.51 10.92 16.62
CA GLY A 190 13.27 10.90 17.87
C GLY A 190 13.09 9.59 18.65
N GLU A 191 12.58 9.69 19.89
CA GLU A 191 12.35 8.56 20.78
C GLU A 191 10.94 7.96 20.65
N LYS A 192 10.26 8.21 19.53
CA LYS A 192 8.88 7.76 19.33
C LYS A 192 8.69 7.07 18.00
N TYR A 193 7.84 6.04 18.01
CA TYR A 193 7.24 5.50 16.81
C TYR A 193 5.93 6.22 16.51
N VAL A 194 5.72 6.57 15.23
CA VAL A 194 4.55 7.28 14.73
C VAL A 194 3.86 6.43 13.67
N PHE A 195 2.63 6.02 13.92
CA PHE A 195 1.82 5.20 13.04
C PHE A 195 0.62 6.00 12.54
N GLN A 196 0.36 5.93 11.24
CA GLN A 196 -0.75 6.63 10.60
C GLN A 196 -1.60 5.65 9.81
N LEU A 197 -2.91 5.81 9.93
CA LEU A 197 -3.90 5.07 9.15
C LEU A 197 -4.98 6.02 8.62
N VAL A 198 -5.25 5.96 7.31
CA VAL A 198 -6.28 6.76 6.63
C VAL A 198 -7.40 5.84 6.13
N THR A 199 -8.61 6.16 6.55
CA THR A 199 -9.84 5.47 6.16
C THR A 199 -10.82 6.42 5.50
N SER A 200 -11.88 5.87 4.91
CA SER A 200 -13.00 6.62 4.34
C SER A 200 -13.74 7.51 5.35
N ALA A 201 -13.60 7.24 6.66
CA ALA A 201 -14.20 8.08 7.69
C ALA A 201 -13.27 9.23 8.09
N ARG A 202 -12.01 8.91 8.41
CA ARG A 202 -10.99 9.87 8.85
C ARG A 202 -9.58 9.28 8.85
N GLN A 203 -8.60 10.14 9.08
CA GLN A 203 -7.24 9.79 9.43
C GLN A 203 -7.06 9.69 10.94
N GLU A 204 -6.24 8.74 11.40
CA GLU A 204 -5.76 8.64 12.77
C GLU A 204 -4.25 8.47 12.81
N THR A 205 -3.65 9.01 13.87
CA THR A 205 -2.23 8.89 14.17
C THR A 205 -2.06 8.41 15.61
N ILE A 206 -1.27 7.36 15.81
CA ILE A 206 -0.87 6.87 17.12
C ILE A 206 0.63 7.05 17.27
N THR A 207 1.03 7.57 18.42
CA THR A 207 2.42 7.71 18.81
C THR A 207 2.66 6.89 20.07
N ILE A 208 3.78 6.17 20.09
CA ILE A 208 4.20 5.33 21.22
C ILE A 208 5.70 5.48 21.41
N ASP A 209 6.15 5.46 22.66
CA ASP A 209 7.56 5.64 22.98
C ASP A 209 8.36 4.39 22.58
N LYS A 210 9.58 4.63 22.09
CA LYS A 210 10.57 3.60 21.75
C LYS A 210 11.31 3.18 23.02
N GLU A 211 11.55 1.89 23.18
CA GLU A 211 12.42 1.37 24.23
C GLU A 211 13.83 1.09 23.68
N PRO A 212 14.90 1.15 24.51
CA PRO A 212 16.23 0.75 24.09
C PRO A 212 16.27 -0.71 23.61
N GLY A 213 16.91 -0.96 22.47
CA GLY A 213 17.04 -2.30 21.90
C GLY A 213 15.97 -2.65 20.87
N PHE A 214 15.70 -3.94 20.70
CA PHE A 214 14.65 -4.42 19.79
C PHE A 214 13.27 -4.16 20.39
N ASN A 215 12.39 -3.60 19.57
CA ASN A 215 11.00 -3.32 19.91
C ASN A 215 10.10 -4.21 19.06
N ASN A 216 9.25 -5.01 19.70
CA ASN A 216 8.22 -5.80 19.04
C ASN A 216 7.00 -4.93 18.84
N VAL A 217 6.72 -4.58 17.58
CA VAL A 217 5.67 -3.65 17.19
C VAL A 217 4.55 -4.42 16.51
N THR A 218 3.32 -4.12 16.92
CA THR A 218 2.13 -4.61 16.23
C THR A 218 1.20 -3.44 15.91
N LEU A 219 0.68 -3.44 14.70
CA LEU A 219 -0.35 -2.54 14.22
C LEU A 219 -1.58 -3.37 13.84
N MET A 220 -2.74 -3.03 14.39
CA MET A 220 -4.01 -3.70 14.10
C MET A 220 -5.10 -2.68 13.75
N TYR A 221 -5.88 -2.99 12.73
CA TYR A 221 -7.12 -2.31 12.41
C TYR A 221 -8.22 -3.30 12.05
N ASN A 222 -9.31 -3.30 12.81
CA ASN A 222 -10.40 -4.27 12.71
C ASN A 222 -11.76 -3.63 12.39
N SER A 223 -11.77 -2.47 11.70
CA SER A 223 -12.95 -1.64 11.37
C SER A 223 -13.66 -0.93 12.51
N ARG A 224 -13.25 -1.17 13.77
CA ARG A 224 -13.80 -0.52 14.96
C ARG A 224 -12.75 0.32 15.67
N GLU A 225 -11.51 -0.17 15.69
CA GLU A 225 -10.38 0.51 16.29
C GLU A 225 -9.11 0.38 15.45
N PHE A 226 -8.25 1.38 15.59
CA PHE A 226 -6.86 1.35 15.22
C PHE A 226 -6.03 1.21 16.50
N ARG A 227 -5.32 0.10 16.63
CA ARG A 227 -4.54 -0.26 17.81
C ARG A 227 -3.08 -0.46 17.42
N VAL A 228 -2.18 0.05 18.24
CA VAL A 228 -0.74 -0.18 18.12
C VAL A 228 -0.21 -0.65 19.45
N SER A 229 0.62 -1.69 19.45
CA SER A 229 1.42 -2.09 20.59
C SER A 229 2.91 -2.04 20.26
N CYS A 230 3.71 -1.69 21.26
CA CYS A 230 5.16 -1.71 21.23
C CYS A 230 5.61 -2.32 22.55
N ASN A 231 6.17 -3.53 22.49
CA ASN A 231 6.47 -4.35 23.67
C ASN A 231 5.22 -4.47 24.57
N ASN A 232 5.28 -3.95 25.79
CA ASN A 232 4.19 -4.02 26.77
C ASN A 232 3.21 -2.83 26.69
N ALA A 233 3.56 -1.77 25.97
CA ALA A 233 2.72 -0.59 25.84
C ALA A 233 1.73 -0.77 24.68
N THR A 234 0.47 -0.40 24.90
CA THR A 234 -0.60 -0.48 23.88
C THR A 234 -1.41 0.80 23.87
N VAL A 235 -1.67 1.34 22.68
CA VAL A 235 -2.53 2.50 22.46
C VAL A 235 -3.59 2.14 21.42
N SER A 236 -4.85 2.48 21.71
CA SER A 236 -5.96 2.29 20.78
C SER A 236 -6.75 3.59 20.57
N ARG A 237 -7.28 3.75 19.35
CA ARG A 237 -8.17 4.84 18.93
C ARG A 237 -9.33 4.25 18.17
N LYS A 238 -10.55 4.72 18.43
CA LYS A 238 -11.72 4.36 17.63
C LYS A 238 -11.50 4.82 16.19
N LEU A 239 -11.66 3.93 15.23
CA LEU A 239 -11.54 4.25 13.81
C LEU A 239 -12.41 3.29 13.02
N THR A 240 -13.15 3.83 12.05
CA THR A 240 -14.12 3.08 11.25
C THR A 240 -13.92 3.38 9.77
N GLY A 241 -14.58 2.61 8.92
CA GLY A 241 -14.54 2.80 7.46
C GLY A 241 -13.53 1.91 6.76
N VAL A 242 -13.37 2.12 5.47
CA VAL A 242 -12.47 1.32 4.61
C VAL A 242 -11.13 2.03 4.49
N ILE A 243 -10.02 1.30 4.64
CA ILE A 243 -8.68 1.85 4.41
C ILE A 243 -8.58 2.35 2.97
N HIS A 244 -8.10 3.58 2.79
CA HIS A 244 -7.96 4.18 1.47
C HIS A 244 -7.01 3.36 0.59
N LYS A 245 -7.48 2.99 -0.61
CA LYS A 245 -6.65 2.35 -1.62
C LYS A 245 -5.62 3.35 -2.16
N LYS A 246 -4.36 2.92 -2.31
CA LYS A 246 -3.31 3.70 -2.96
C LYS A 246 -2.78 2.96 -4.18
N ILE A 247 -2.48 3.70 -5.24
CA ILE A 247 -1.91 3.15 -6.48
C ILE A 247 -0.46 2.65 -6.29
N THR A 248 0.16 3.08 -5.21
CA THR A 248 1.58 2.97 -4.90
C THR A 248 1.87 1.70 -4.11
N ALA A 249 3.07 1.16 -4.33
CA ALA A 249 3.52 -0.07 -3.68
C ALA A 249 3.75 0.15 -2.19
N LEU A 250 3.72 -0.93 -1.41
CA LEU A 250 4.27 -0.89 -0.06
C LEU A 250 5.80 -0.82 -0.15
N THR A 251 6.38 0.14 0.55
CA THR A 251 7.82 0.32 0.66
C THR A 251 8.24 0.18 2.11
N ILE A 252 9.34 -0.52 2.38
CA ILE A 252 9.95 -0.70 3.70
C ILE A 252 11.36 -0.07 3.66
N GLY A 253 11.77 0.63 4.71
CA GLY A 253 13.14 1.12 4.89
C GLY A 253 13.40 2.56 4.43
N GLY A 254 12.49 3.19 3.69
CA GLY A 254 12.65 4.60 3.37
C GLY A 254 11.89 5.08 2.15
N PHE A 255 11.60 6.38 2.16
CA PHE A 255 10.89 7.05 1.07
C PHE A 255 11.26 8.54 1.01
N ASN A 256 11.44 9.11 -0.20
CA ASN A 256 11.74 10.54 -0.40
C ASN A 256 12.87 11.11 0.48
N GLY A 257 14.01 10.41 0.58
CA GLY A 257 15.14 10.83 1.41
C GLY A 257 14.95 10.63 2.92
N LYS A 258 13.76 10.21 3.37
CA LYS A 258 13.48 9.84 4.76
C LYS A 258 13.71 8.34 4.96
N SER A 259 14.98 7.93 4.97
CA SER A 259 15.38 6.53 5.13
C SER A 259 15.49 6.10 6.58
N PHE A 260 14.97 4.91 6.87
CA PHE A 260 15.22 4.21 8.12
C PHE A 260 16.64 3.67 8.15
N THR A 261 17.32 3.89 9.26
CA THR A 261 18.62 3.30 9.56
C THR A 261 18.49 2.43 10.81
N GLY A 262 18.75 1.14 10.67
CA GLY A 262 18.53 0.17 11.74
C GLY A 262 18.34 -1.25 11.22
N GLU A 263 17.78 -2.11 12.06
CA GLU A 263 17.47 -3.50 11.75
C GLU A 263 15.98 -3.78 11.85
N LEU A 264 15.47 -4.62 10.94
CA LEU A 264 14.13 -5.20 11.02
C LEU A 264 14.22 -6.72 11.15
N GLY A 265 13.45 -7.29 12.08
CA GLY A 265 13.17 -8.72 12.18
C GLY A 265 11.70 -9.01 11.91
N ASP A 266 11.39 -10.22 11.46
CA ASP A 266 10.04 -10.80 11.35
C ASP A 266 8.94 -9.83 10.90
N PHE A 267 9.01 -9.35 9.66
CA PHE A 267 7.96 -8.50 9.11
C PHE A 267 6.83 -9.36 8.55
N GLU A 268 5.66 -9.30 9.18
CA GLU A 268 4.44 -9.95 8.69
C GLU A 268 3.35 -8.92 8.41
N LEU A 269 2.63 -9.11 7.32
CA LEU A 269 1.45 -8.32 6.98
C LEU A 269 0.30 -9.23 6.59
N PHE A 270 -0.85 -8.99 7.19
CA PHE A 270 -2.10 -9.67 6.93
C PHE A 270 -3.13 -8.67 6.41
N THR A 271 -3.89 -9.10 5.41
CA THR A 271 -5.06 -8.37 4.88
C THR A 271 -6.37 -8.78 5.59
N CYS A 272 -6.24 -9.40 6.77
CA CYS A 272 -7.27 -9.87 7.68
C CYS A 272 -6.74 -9.80 9.12
N ILE A 273 -7.58 -10.09 10.12
CA ILE A 273 -7.17 -10.17 11.53
C ILE A 273 -6.99 -11.64 11.92
N PRO A 274 -5.80 -12.06 12.35
CA PRO A 274 -5.57 -13.45 12.76
C PRO A 274 -6.28 -13.76 14.09
N GLU A 275 -6.66 -15.03 14.30
CA GLU A 275 -7.49 -15.45 15.45
C GLU A 275 -6.83 -15.13 16.80
N ASN A 276 -5.51 -15.23 16.88
CA ASN A 276 -4.73 -14.91 18.07
C ASN A 276 -4.61 -13.41 18.35
N ALA A 277 -5.12 -12.54 17.47
CA ALA A 277 -5.06 -11.08 17.61
C ALA A 277 -6.43 -10.42 17.88
N GLN A 278 -7.53 -11.19 17.91
CA GLN A 278 -8.87 -10.70 18.24
C GLN A 278 -9.04 -10.48 19.74
#